data_AF-A0A848KDX8-F1
#
_entry.id   AF-A0A848KDX8-F1
#
_cell.length_a   1.000
_cell.length_b   1.000
_cell.length_c   1.000
_cell.angle_alpha   90.00
_cell.angle_beta   90.00
_cell.angle_gamma   90.00
#
_symmetry.space_group_name_H-M   'P 1'
#
loop_
_entity.id
_entity.type
_entity.pdbx_description
1 polymer ?
#
loop_
_entity_poly.entity_id
_entity_poly.type
_entity_poly.pdbx_seq_one_letter_code
_entity_poly.pdbx_strand_id
1 'polypeptide(L)'
;MPSRSSGVDKRQQFIASGVIAVLVVIVLCAGILGPPREAAITTDRLGPEHGETVANYLDRARNSLSGADEPRFALVSLTTEITPAAAVALAAGMRVAGVIFHVPIPRVQTSIITVNTPDGAEAILRSPGNAIAQLSLVRAPNERQQRINSVSAARLYEGCACIVGLTVRANPAALTDLSHRDGVRAVEALPPDAVAGRFAVVPLLPEYTDLVVAGPDDGDVPVS
;
A
#
# COMPACT_ATOMS: atom_id res chain seq x y z
N MET A 1 -27.59 -59.04 -20.78
CA MET A 1 -27.28 -57.60 -20.92
C MET A 1 -26.02 -57.46 -21.76
N PRO A 2 -26.06 -56.77 -22.90
CA PRO A 2 -24.94 -56.70 -23.84
C PRO A 2 -23.81 -55.79 -23.33
N SER A 3 -22.58 -56.25 -23.57
CA SER A 3 -21.33 -55.51 -23.46
C SER A 3 -21.35 -54.28 -24.38
N ARG A 4 -21.22 -53.08 -23.81
CA ARG A 4 -21.04 -51.82 -24.56
C ARG A 4 -19.55 -51.61 -24.76
N SER A 5 -19.06 -51.99 -25.93
CA SER A 5 -17.71 -51.70 -26.45
C SER A 5 -17.39 -50.21 -26.31
N SER A 6 -16.42 -49.84 -25.46
CA SER A 6 -15.75 -48.55 -25.51
C SER A 6 -14.48 -48.67 -26.35
N GLY A 7 -14.65 -48.95 -27.63
CA GLY A 7 -13.59 -48.75 -28.61
C GLY A 7 -13.42 -47.24 -28.80
N VAL A 8 -12.58 -46.60 -27.99
CA VAL A 8 -12.06 -45.28 -28.36
C VAL A 8 -11.31 -45.48 -29.67
N ASP A 9 -11.85 -44.95 -30.76
CA ASP A 9 -11.30 -45.10 -32.09
C ASP A 9 -9.82 -44.66 -32.06
N LYS A 10 -8.92 -45.52 -32.55
CA LYS A 10 -7.48 -45.18 -32.67
C LYS A 10 -7.28 -43.83 -33.35
N ARG A 11 -8.19 -43.45 -34.26
CA ARG A 11 -8.23 -42.14 -34.94
C ARG A 11 -8.45 -40.97 -33.96
N GLN A 12 -9.32 -41.12 -32.95
CA GLN A 12 -9.51 -40.11 -31.90
C GLN A 12 -8.29 -39.97 -30.99
N GLN A 13 -7.58 -41.08 -30.70
CA GLN A 13 -6.33 -41.04 -29.94
C GLN A 13 -5.20 -40.35 -30.71
N PHE A 14 -5.07 -40.56 -32.02
CA PHE A 14 -4.09 -39.86 -32.84
C PHE A 14 -4.40 -38.36 -32.99
N ILE A 15 -5.67 -37.99 -33.12
CA ILE A 15 -6.09 -36.59 -33.19
C ILE A 15 -5.84 -35.88 -31.85
N ALA A 16 -6.18 -36.50 -30.73
CA ALA A 16 -5.95 -35.92 -29.40
C ALA A 16 -4.45 -35.72 -29.12
N SER A 17 -3.62 -36.72 -29.44
CA SER A 17 -2.16 -36.62 -29.29
C SER A 17 -1.55 -35.55 -30.21
N GLY A 18 -2.05 -35.42 -31.43
CA GLY A 18 -1.63 -34.36 -32.36
C GLY A 18 -1.96 -32.96 -31.85
N VAL A 19 -3.17 -32.76 -31.30
CA VAL A 19 -3.59 -31.48 -30.72
C VAL A 19 -2.77 -31.10 -29.49
N ILE A 20 -2.46 -32.07 -28.61
CA ILE A 20 -1.60 -31.83 -27.43
C ILE A 20 -0.19 -31.44 -27.87
N ALA A 21 0.39 -32.14 -28.85
CA ALA A 21 1.72 -31.82 -29.36
C ALA A 21 1.77 -30.40 -29.96
N VAL A 22 0.75 -30.01 -30.73
CA VAL A 22 0.64 -28.66 -31.29
C VAL A 22 0.49 -27.60 -30.20
N LEU A 23 -0.33 -27.84 -29.17
CA LEU A 23 -0.48 -26.93 -28.03
C LEU A 23 0.84 -26.75 -27.27
N VAL A 24 1.57 -27.84 -27.01
CA VAL A 24 2.88 -27.79 -26.35
C VAL A 24 3.88 -26.99 -27.17
N VAL A 25 3.93 -27.20 -28.49
CA VAL A 25 4.80 -26.43 -29.39
C VAL A 25 4.41 -24.94 -29.39
N ILE A 26 3.13 -24.60 -29.43
CA ILE A 26 2.67 -23.19 -29.38
C ILE A 26 3.07 -22.54 -28.05
N VAL A 27 2.88 -23.22 -26.91
CA VAL A 27 3.26 -22.69 -25.59
C VAL A 27 4.77 -22.52 -25.48
N LEU A 28 5.56 -23.47 -25.99
CA LEU A 28 7.02 -23.38 -26.02
C LEU A 28 7.50 -22.25 -26.94
N CYS A 29 6.93 -22.12 -28.14
CA CYS A 29 7.23 -21.02 -29.04
C CYS A 29 6.84 -19.67 -28.43
N ALA A 30 5.69 -19.56 -27.75
CA ALA A 30 5.28 -18.35 -27.05
C ALA A 30 6.24 -17.99 -25.90
N GLY A 31 6.81 -18.99 -25.21
CA GLY A 31 7.80 -18.78 -24.16
C GLY A 31 9.19 -18.40 -24.67
N ILE A 32 9.59 -18.89 -25.85
CA ILE A 32 10.92 -18.64 -26.44
C ILE A 32 10.94 -17.35 -27.30
N LEU A 33 9.87 -17.06 -28.03
CA LEU A 33 9.75 -15.87 -28.89
C LEU A 33 9.13 -14.67 -28.16
N GLY A 34 8.49 -14.88 -27.01
CA GLY A 34 8.04 -13.77 -26.18
C GLY A 34 9.25 -12.99 -25.70
N PRO A 35 9.36 -11.67 -25.98
CA PRO A 35 10.43 -10.87 -25.40
C PRO A 35 10.37 -11.07 -23.87
N PRO A 36 11.52 -11.28 -23.19
CA PRO A 36 11.52 -11.31 -21.74
C PRO A 36 10.82 -10.04 -21.29
N ARG A 37 9.71 -10.17 -20.55
CA ARG A 37 9.06 -9.00 -19.96
C ARG A 37 10.15 -8.31 -19.17
N GLU A 38 10.55 -7.12 -19.61
CA GLU A 38 11.49 -6.31 -18.84
C GLU A 38 10.88 -6.24 -17.44
N ALA A 39 11.60 -6.82 -16.47
CA ALA A 39 11.25 -6.62 -15.09
C ALA A 39 11.40 -5.13 -14.88
N ALA A 40 10.28 -4.38 -14.91
CA ALA A 40 10.28 -2.96 -14.64
C ALA A 40 11.03 -2.79 -13.32
N ILE A 41 12.19 -2.15 -13.38
CA ILE A 41 12.97 -1.84 -12.19
C ILE A 41 12.07 -0.87 -11.42
N THR A 42 11.39 -1.37 -10.38
CA THR A 42 10.36 -0.61 -9.66
C THR A 42 11.04 0.36 -8.69
N THR A 43 11.53 1.49 -9.20
CA THR A 43 12.20 2.54 -8.41
C THR A 43 11.23 3.55 -7.80
N ASP A 44 9.97 3.54 -8.22
CA ASP A 44 9.00 4.52 -7.73
C ASP A 44 8.70 4.31 -6.26
N ARG A 45 8.91 5.38 -5.48
CA ARG A 45 8.71 5.41 -4.05
C ARG A 45 8.13 6.74 -3.66
N LEU A 46 7.12 6.70 -2.80
CA LEU A 46 6.59 7.84 -2.10
C LEU A 46 7.12 7.82 -0.66
N GLY A 47 7.56 8.97 -0.17
CA GLY A 47 8.02 9.15 1.20
C GLY A 47 9.42 9.71 1.36
N PRO A 48 9.77 10.11 2.59
CA PRO A 48 11.12 10.56 2.91
C PRO A 48 12.14 9.41 2.85
N GLU A 49 13.38 9.70 2.51
CA GLU A 49 14.51 8.77 2.64
C GLU A 49 14.99 8.66 4.10
N HIS A 50 15.57 7.51 4.45
CA HIS A 50 16.21 7.36 5.75
C HIS A 50 17.40 8.33 5.85
N GLY A 51 17.45 9.12 6.91
CA GLY A 51 18.45 10.17 7.10
C GLY A 51 18.20 11.45 6.29
N GLU A 52 17.11 11.55 5.53
CA GLU A 52 16.71 12.81 4.90
C GLU A 52 16.29 13.82 5.97
N THR A 53 16.68 15.09 5.81
CA THR A 53 16.10 16.14 6.65
C THR A 53 14.64 16.34 6.26
N VAL A 54 13.80 16.59 7.25
CA VAL A 54 12.37 16.81 6.99
C VAL A 54 12.17 18.01 6.07
N ALA A 55 12.97 19.06 6.20
CA ALA A 55 12.93 20.22 5.30
C ALA A 55 13.17 19.83 3.83
N ASN A 56 14.21 19.05 3.54
CA ASN A 56 14.52 18.60 2.18
C ASN A 56 13.38 17.75 1.60
N TYR A 57 12.82 16.86 2.42
CA TYR A 57 11.67 16.05 2.02
C TYR A 57 10.46 16.94 1.65
N LEU A 58 10.14 17.92 2.48
CA LEU A 58 9.01 18.83 2.25
C LEU A 58 9.20 19.69 0.99
N ASP A 59 10.42 20.11 0.68
CA ASP A 59 10.74 20.81 -0.57
C ASP A 59 10.54 19.88 -1.78
N ARG A 60 11.06 18.65 -1.72
CA ARG A 60 10.94 17.64 -2.76
C ARG A 60 9.48 17.25 -3.03
N ALA A 61 8.71 17.03 -1.97
CA ALA A 61 7.28 16.74 -2.06
C ALA A 61 6.52 17.88 -2.75
N ARG A 62 6.75 19.13 -2.36
CA ARG A 62 6.13 20.30 -3.03
C ARG A 62 6.49 20.38 -4.51
N ASN A 63 7.76 20.18 -4.85
CA ASN A 63 8.21 20.25 -6.25
C ASN A 63 7.56 19.15 -7.12
N SER A 64 7.24 17.98 -6.55
CA SER A 64 6.60 16.87 -7.27
C SER A 64 5.17 17.16 -7.78
N LEU A 65 4.52 18.18 -7.21
CA LEU A 65 3.15 18.58 -7.58
C LEU A 65 3.10 19.33 -8.91
N SER A 66 4.24 19.87 -9.37
CA SER A 66 4.38 20.45 -10.70
C SER A 66 4.24 19.37 -11.79
N GLY A 67 3.90 19.77 -13.02
CA GLY A 67 3.84 18.88 -14.19
C GLY A 67 2.44 18.68 -14.77
N ALA A 68 2.30 17.65 -15.61
CA ALA A 68 1.14 17.41 -16.48
C ALA A 68 -0.19 17.20 -15.73
N ASP A 69 -1.29 17.59 -16.38
CA ASP A 69 -2.67 17.62 -15.85
C ASP A 69 -3.34 16.25 -15.61
N GLU A 70 -2.62 15.16 -15.88
CA GLU A 70 -3.15 13.80 -15.72
C GLU A 70 -3.29 13.41 -14.23
N PRO A 71 -4.26 12.55 -13.86
CA PRO A 71 -4.37 12.07 -12.49
C PRO A 71 -3.17 11.21 -12.07
N ARG A 72 -2.57 11.50 -10.92
CA ARG A 72 -1.35 10.84 -10.42
C ARG A 72 -1.59 10.23 -9.04
N PHE A 73 -0.85 9.17 -8.71
CA PHE A 73 -0.80 8.68 -7.34
C PHE A 73 0.00 9.64 -6.48
N ALA A 74 -0.48 9.89 -5.27
CA ALA A 74 0.20 10.75 -4.31
C ALA A 74 0.09 10.20 -2.89
N LEU A 75 1.14 10.43 -2.11
CA LEU A 75 1.16 10.23 -0.66
C LEU A 75 0.79 11.54 0.01
N VAL A 76 -0.19 11.45 0.91
CA VAL A 76 -0.59 12.52 1.82
C VAL A 76 -0.04 12.13 3.19
N SER A 77 0.96 12.87 3.68
CA SER A 77 1.47 12.71 5.05
C SER A 77 0.82 13.73 5.96
N LEU A 78 0.41 13.30 7.16
CA LEU A 78 -0.36 14.13 8.08
C LEU A 78 0.53 14.78 9.15
N THR A 79 0.07 15.91 9.67
CA THR A 79 0.73 16.61 10.78
C THR A 79 0.53 15.89 12.12
N THR A 80 -0.60 15.23 12.29
CA THR A 80 -1.02 14.44 13.45
C THR A 80 -1.87 13.28 12.98
N GLU A 81 -1.99 12.24 13.81
CA GLU A 81 -2.84 11.11 13.51
C GLU A 81 -4.32 11.50 13.49
N ILE A 82 -5.08 10.93 12.54
CA ILE A 82 -6.52 11.18 12.42
C ILE A 82 -7.33 9.89 12.51
N THR A 83 -8.64 10.05 12.72
CA THR A 83 -9.60 8.94 12.72
C THR A 83 -10.03 8.57 11.29
N PRO A 84 -10.59 7.37 11.06
CA PRO A 84 -11.15 7.01 9.76
C PRO A 84 -12.21 7.99 9.24
N ALA A 85 -13.06 8.53 10.12
CA ALA A 85 -14.07 9.52 9.74
C ALA A 85 -13.42 10.84 9.26
N ALA A 86 -12.38 11.31 9.94
CA ALA A 86 -11.62 12.48 9.52
C ALA A 86 -10.89 12.23 8.18
N ALA A 87 -10.37 11.02 7.96
CA ALA A 87 -9.75 10.65 6.68
C ALA A 87 -10.75 10.68 5.51
N VAL A 88 -11.99 10.22 5.72
CA VAL A 88 -13.07 10.34 4.72
C VAL A 88 -13.35 11.80 4.38
N ALA A 89 -13.45 12.67 5.39
CA ALA A 89 -13.67 14.10 5.18
C ALA A 89 -12.49 14.76 4.44
N LEU A 90 -11.27 14.47 4.87
CA LEU A 90 -10.05 15.01 4.26
C LEU A 90 -9.89 14.61 2.80
N ALA A 91 -10.26 13.38 2.44
CA ALA A 91 -10.13 12.86 1.08
C ALA A 91 -11.41 12.97 0.23
N ALA A 92 -12.40 13.76 0.67
CA ALA A 92 -13.66 13.91 -0.03
C ALA A 92 -13.47 14.30 -1.52
N GLY A 93 -14.13 13.56 -2.41
CA GLY A 93 -14.03 13.76 -3.86
C GLY A 93 -12.78 13.15 -4.53
N MET A 94 -11.90 12.49 -3.78
CA MET A 94 -10.70 11.83 -4.32
C MET A 94 -10.78 10.31 -4.19
N ARG A 95 -10.08 9.61 -5.10
CA ARG A 95 -9.92 8.16 -5.00
C ARG A 95 -8.82 7.85 -4.00
N VAL A 96 -9.19 7.33 -2.83
CA VAL A 96 -8.21 6.81 -1.85
C VAL A 96 -7.83 5.39 -2.24
N ALA A 97 -6.56 5.16 -2.55
CA ALA A 97 -6.02 3.84 -2.90
C ALA A 97 -5.58 3.05 -1.65
N GLY A 98 -5.18 3.74 -0.59
CA GLY A 98 -4.86 3.11 0.68
C GLY A 98 -4.80 4.08 1.85
N VAL A 99 -4.89 3.51 3.05
CA VAL A 99 -4.82 4.19 4.34
C VAL A 99 -3.62 3.64 5.10
N ILE A 100 -2.83 4.52 5.70
CA ILE A 100 -1.60 4.16 6.39
C ILE A 100 -1.78 4.40 7.88
N PHE A 101 -1.66 3.33 8.66
CA PHE A 101 -1.78 3.34 10.11
C PHE A 101 -0.41 3.29 10.78
N HIS A 102 -0.30 4.03 11.87
CA HIS A 102 0.79 3.97 12.84
C HIS A 102 0.18 4.26 14.22
N VAL A 103 0.32 3.34 15.17
CA VAL A 103 -0.28 3.50 16.51
C VAL A 103 0.75 4.17 17.42
N PRO A 104 0.54 5.41 17.87
CA PRO A 104 1.55 6.11 18.66
C PRO A 104 1.66 5.51 20.06
N ILE A 105 2.82 4.96 20.41
CA ILE A 105 3.17 4.58 21.79
C ILE A 105 4.47 5.31 22.13
N PRO A 106 4.51 6.13 23.20
CA PRO A 106 5.69 6.92 23.52
C PRO A 106 6.97 6.09 23.59
N ARG A 107 7.97 6.46 22.78
CA ARG A 107 9.30 5.79 22.71
C ARG A 107 9.25 4.29 22.34
N VAL A 108 8.22 3.88 21.59
CA VAL A 108 8.08 2.50 21.11
C VAL A 108 7.92 2.51 19.60
N GLN A 109 8.73 1.72 18.91
CA GLN A 109 8.63 1.57 17.46
C GLN A 109 7.47 0.64 17.09
N THR A 110 6.31 1.22 16.79
CA THR A 110 5.15 0.47 16.31
C THR A 110 5.19 0.30 14.79
N SER A 111 4.53 -0.75 14.29
CA SER A 111 4.51 -1.05 12.86
C SER A 111 3.72 -0.02 12.06
N ILE A 112 4.21 0.30 10.86
CA ILE A 112 3.45 1.03 9.84
C ILE A 112 2.67 0.01 9.00
N ILE A 113 1.35 0.19 8.90
CA ILE A 113 0.46 -0.76 8.23
C ILE A 113 -0.29 -0.05 7.12
N THR A 114 -0.20 -0.55 5.90
CA THR A 114 -0.96 -0.01 4.77
C THR A 114 -2.13 -0.92 4.44
N VAL A 115 -3.33 -0.35 4.45
CA VAL A 115 -4.58 -1.03 4.07
C VAL A 115 -5.06 -0.46 2.74
N ASN A 116 -5.22 -1.31 1.74
CA ASN A 116 -5.79 -0.91 0.45
C ASN A 116 -7.29 -0.60 0.59
N THR A 117 -7.77 0.45 -0.08
CA THR A 117 -9.16 0.93 0.04
C THR A 117 -9.83 1.10 -1.33
N PRO A 118 -10.04 0.02 -2.11
CA PRO A 118 -10.60 0.14 -3.47
C PRO A 118 -12.02 0.72 -3.51
N ASP A 119 -12.80 0.62 -2.43
CA ASP A 119 -14.25 0.91 -2.40
C ASP A 119 -14.62 2.25 -1.72
N GLY A 120 -13.76 3.26 -1.82
CA GLY A 120 -14.08 4.63 -1.36
C GLY A 120 -14.25 4.76 0.16
N ALA A 121 -15.18 5.62 0.59
CA ALA A 121 -15.32 6.02 2.01
C ALA A 121 -15.61 4.84 2.95
N GLU A 122 -16.43 3.88 2.52
CA GLU A 122 -16.76 2.72 3.36
C GLU A 122 -15.55 1.81 3.60
N ALA A 123 -14.67 1.66 2.59
CA ALA A 123 -13.43 0.92 2.76
C ALA A 123 -12.49 1.59 3.76
N ILE A 124 -12.45 2.93 3.80
CA ILE A 124 -11.69 3.69 4.81
C ILE A 124 -12.27 3.42 6.21
N LEU A 125 -13.59 3.49 6.37
CA LEU A 125 -14.25 3.22 7.66
C LEU A 125 -14.02 1.80 8.17
N ARG A 126 -13.94 0.80 7.27
CA ARG A 126 -13.65 -0.60 7.60
C ARG A 126 -12.15 -0.91 7.76
N SER A 127 -11.27 0.01 7.34
CA SER A 127 -9.82 -0.24 7.32
C SER A 127 -9.16 -0.57 8.67
N PRO A 128 -9.63 -0.08 9.85
CA PRO A 128 -9.05 -0.51 11.13
C PRO A 128 -9.13 -2.03 11.35
N GLY A 129 -10.24 -2.67 10.98
CA GLY A 129 -10.40 -4.12 11.09
C GLY A 129 -9.39 -4.88 10.22
N ASN A 130 -9.10 -4.36 9.03
CA ASN A 130 -8.09 -4.93 8.14
C ASN A 130 -6.67 -4.73 8.70
N ALA A 131 -6.38 -3.58 9.31
CA ALA A 131 -5.10 -3.32 9.96
C ALA A 131 -4.86 -4.27 11.15
N ILE A 132 -5.89 -4.51 11.97
CA ILE A 132 -5.87 -5.50 13.06
C ILE A 132 -5.58 -6.91 12.52
N ALA A 133 -6.27 -7.30 11.44
CA ALA A 133 -6.03 -8.60 10.81
C ALA A 133 -4.59 -8.73 10.30
N GLN A 134 -4.04 -7.69 9.66
CA GLN A 134 -2.64 -7.69 9.21
C GLN A 134 -1.65 -7.82 10.37
N LEU A 135 -1.85 -7.09 11.48
CA LEU A 135 -1.02 -7.22 12.69
C LEU A 135 -1.01 -8.64 13.25
N SER A 136 -2.14 -9.34 13.15
CA SER A 136 -2.29 -10.72 13.63
C SER A 136 -1.57 -11.74 12.74
N LEU A 137 -1.36 -11.41 11.46
CA LEU A 137 -0.66 -12.26 10.50
C LEU A 137 0.87 -12.09 10.56
N VAL A 138 1.36 -10.95 11.03
CA VAL A 138 2.80 -10.69 11.16
C VAL A 138 3.37 -11.50 12.33
N ARG A 139 4.26 -12.43 12.02
CA ARG A 139 5.01 -13.17 13.04
C ARG A 139 5.97 -12.24 13.76
N ALA A 140 5.69 -11.98 15.03
CA ALA A 140 6.57 -11.19 15.89
C ALA A 140 7.93 -11.93 16.10
N PRO A 141 9.07 -11.24 15.98
CA PRO A 141 10.39 -11.83 16.20
C PRO A 141 10.70 -12.09 17.69
N ASN A 142 10.01 -11.42 18.61
CA ASN A 142 10.19 -11.55 20.04
C ASN A 142 8.89 -11.20 20.79
N GLU A 143 8.84 -11.49 22.09
CA GLU A 143 7.66 -11.22 22.93
C GLU A 143 7.33 -9.73 23.04
N ARG A 144 8.34 -8.85 22.99
CA ARG A 144 8.13 -7.40 23.03
C ARG A 144 7.34 -6.95 21.80
N GLN A 145 7.75 -7.37 20.60
CA GLN A 145 7.02 -7.07 19.37
C GLN A 145 5.63 -7.69 19.36
N GLN A 146 5.46 -8.89 19.95
CA GLN A 146 4.13 -9.49 20.09
C GLN A 146 3.20 -8.62 20.96
N ARG A 147 3.72 -8.09 22.07
CA ARG A 147 2.97 -7.13 22.92
C ARG A 147 2.69 -5.82 22.22
N ILE A 148 3.64 -5.29 21.44
CA ILE A 148 3.42 -4.07 20.66
C ILE A 148 2.28 -4.28 19.66
N ASN A 149 2.28 -5.41 18.95
CA ASN A 149 1.23 -5.73 17.99
C ASN A 149 -0.13 -5.91 18.69
N SER A 150 -0.18 -6.53 19.88
CA SER A 150 -1.44 -6.71 20.63
C SER A 150 -2.01 -5.39 21.14
N VAL A 151 -1.18 -4.50 21.72
CA VAL A 151 -1.60 -3.16 22.15
C VAL A 151 -2.05 -2.33 20.95
N SER A 152 -1.32 -2.41 19.83
CA SER A 152 -1.69 -1.69 18.60
C SER A 152 -3.05 -2.17 18.08
N ALA A 153 -3.30 -3.47 18.07
CA ALA A 153 -4.58 -4.03 17.66
C ALA A 153 -5.73 -3.61 18.59
N ALA A 154 -5.50 -3.59 19.92
CA ALA A 154 -6.50 -3.15 20.90
C ALA A 154 -6.89 -1.67 20.68
N ARG A 155 -5.92 -0.78 20.51
CA ARG A 155 -6.19 0.65 20.25
C ARG A 155 -6.91 0.90 18.93
N LEU A 156 -6.57 0.13 17.89
CA LEU A 156 -7.29 0.18 16.61
C LEU A 156 -8.74 -0.27 16.78
N TYR A 157 -9.00 -1.29 17.59
CA TYR A 157 -10.34 -1.77 17.91
C TYR A 157 -11.16 -0.73 18.70
N GLU A 158 -10.51 -0.01 19.61
CA GLU A 158 -11.10 1.09 20.40
C GLU A 158 -11.34 2.37 19.59
N GLY A 159 -10.91 2.43 18.31
CA GLY A 159 -11.18 3.56 17.42
C GLY A 159 -10.20 4.72 17.57
N CYS A 160 -8.93 4.45 17.89
CA CYS A 160 -7.90 5.49 17.99
C CYS A 160 -7.76 6.34 16.72
N ALA A 161 -7.31 7.59 16.90
CA ALA A 161 -6.72 8.37 15.82
C ALA A 161 -5.32 7.82 15.56
N CYS A 162 -5.19 6.98 14.53
CA CYS A 162 -3.96 6.24 14.22
C CYS A 162 -3.62 6.25 12.72
N ILE A 163 -4.35 7.01 11.90
CA ILE A 163 -4.03 7.19 10.49
C ILE A 163 -2.99 8.30 10.38
N VAL A 164 -1.81 7.99 9.84
CA VAL A 164 -0.70 8.94 9.61
C VAL A 164 -0.57 9.39 8.16
N GLY A 165 -1.24 8.70 7.24
CA GLY A 165 -1.21 9.09 5.83
C GLY A 165 -2.22 8.36 4.97
N LEU A 166 -2.38 8.87 3.76
CA LEU A 166 -3.28 8.33 2.73
C LEU A 166 -2.52 8.25 1.41
N THR A 167 -2.78 7.21 0.63
CA THR A 167 -2.41 7.17 -0.78
C THR A 167 -3.65 7.53 -1.58
N VAL A 168 -3.60 8.59 -2.38
CA VAL A 168 -4.71 9.06 -3.20
C VAL A 168 -4.35 9.04 -4.69
N ARG A 169 -5.36 9.07 -5.56
CA ARG A 169 -5.20 9.37 -6.98
C ARG A 169 -6.11 10.53 -7.36
N ALA A 170 -5.53 11.63 -7.82
CA ALA A 170 -6.26 12.84 -8.19
C ALA A 170 -5.46 13.67 -9.22
N ASN A 171 -6.14 14.65 -9.84
CA ASN A 171 -5.49 15.61 -10.74
C ASN A 171 -4.57 16.57 -9.97
N PRO A 172 -3.55 17.16 -10.61
CA PRO A 172 -2.57 18.01 -9.93
C PRO A 172 -3.17 19.21 -9.18
N ALA A 173 -4.23 19.82 -9.72
CA ALA A 173 -4.94 20.91 -9.05
C ALA A 173 -5.54 20.46 -7.71
N ALA A 174 -6.22 19.31 -7.69
CA ALA A 174 -6.78 18.74 -6.46
C ALA A 174 -5.69 18.33 -5.45
N LEU A 175 -4.55 17.83 -5.92
CA LEU A 175 -3.39 17.52 -5.05
C LEU A 175 -2.76 18.79 -4.46
N THR A 176 -2.73 19.88 -5.23
CA THR A 176 -2.28 21.20 -4.78
C THR A 176 -3.26 21.80 -3.77
N ASP A 177 -4.56 21.70 -4.01
CA ASP A 177 -5.56 22.13 -3.03
C ASP A 177 -5.46 21.32 -1.73
N LEU A 178 -5.20 20.00 -1.84
CA LEU A 178 -5.01 19.12 -0.70
C LEU A 178 -3.77 19.50 0.12
N SER A 179 -2.68 19.94 -0.50
CA SER A 179 -1.45 20.32 0.21
C SER A 179 -1.60 21.59 1.06
N HIS A 180 -2.64 22.39 0.81
CA HIS A 180 -2.97 23.58 1.59
C HIS A 180 -4.03 23.33 2.67
N ARG A 181 -4.54 22.10 2.82
CA ARG A 181 -5.55 21.80 3.85
C ARG A 181 -4.91 21.66 5.23
N ASP A 182 -5.64 22.14 6.24
CA ASP A 182 -5.27 21.93 7.64
C ASP A 182 -5.10 20.43 7.94
N GLY A 183 -4.06 20.12 8.70
CA GLY A 183 -3.73 18.74 9.05
C GLY A 183 -2.82 18.02 8.04
N VAL A 184 -2.68 18.52 6.81
CA VAL A 184 -1.77 17.95 5.80
C VAL A 184 -0.37 18.54 5.95
N ARG A 185 0.62 17.65 6.09
CA ARG A 185 2.03 18.03 6.26
C ARG A 185 2.79 18.02 4.94
N ALA A 186 2.50 17.05 4.09
CA ALA A 186 3.10 16.92 2.77
C ALA A 186 2.14 16.22 1.82
N VAL A 187 2.19 16.63 0.55
CA VAL A 187 1.63 15.86 -0.57
C VAL A 187 2.77 15.65 -1.55
N GLU A 188 3.10 14.39 -1.82
CA GLU A 188 4.12 14.00 -2.78
C GLU A 188 3.45 13.18 -3.88
N ALA A 189 3.62 13.58 -5.14
CA ALA A 189 3.02 12.92 -6.28
C ALA A 189 4.08 12.13 -7.07
N LEU A 190 3.70 10.93 -7.50
CA LEU A 190 4.47 10.17 -8.48
C LEU A 190 4.28 10.75 -9.89
N PRO A 191 5.13 10.35 -10.85
CA PRO A 191 4.85 10.49 -12.28
C PRO A 191 3.49 9.87 -12.70
N PRO A 192 2.89 10.32 -13.81
CA PRO A 192 1.55 9.87 -14.24
C PRO A 192 1.48 8.40 -14.69
N ASP A 193 2.60 7.82 -15.12
CA ASP A 193 2.75 6.43 -15.53
C ASP A 193 2.85 5.43 -14.36
N ALA A 194 2.91 5.92 -13.12
CA ALA A 194 2.93 5.07 -11.93
C ALA A 194 1.70 4.16 -11.83
N VAL A 195 1.95 2.88 -11.61
CA VAL A 195 0.93 1.83 -11.54
C VAL A 195 0.60 1.47 -10.09
N ALA A 196 -0.68 1.32 -9.78
CA ALA A 196 -1.16 0.92 -8.46
C ALA A 196 -0.45 -0.37 -7.97
N GLY A 197 0.05 -0.34 -6.73
CA GLY A 197 0.71 -1.50 -6.13
C GLY A 197 2.11 -1.81 -6.67
N ARG A 198 2.69 -0.94 -7.52
CA ARG A 198 4.06 -1.07 -8.04
C ARG A 198 5.04 -0.01 -7.53
N PHE A 199 4.67 0.69 -6.47
CA PHE A 199 5.51 1.68 -5.81
C PHE A 199 5.50 1.44 -4.30
N ALA A 200 6.60 1.77 -3.64
CA ALA A 200 6.70 1.74 -2.19
C ALA A 200 6.11 3.03 -1.59
N VAL A 201 5.55 2.93 -0.39
CA VAL A 201 4.96 4.08 0.32
C VAL A 201 5.48 4.09 1.75
N VAL A 202 6.10 5.19 2.14
CA VAL A 202 6.58 5.44 3.51
C VAL A 202 6.06 6.83 3.93
N PRO A 203 5.11 6.96 4.86
CA PRO A 203 4.63 8.27 5.29
C PRO A 203 5.74 9.05 6.01
N LEU A 204 5.73 10.38 5.90
CA LEU A 204 6.41 11.23 6.88
C LEU A 204 5.57 11.19 8.16
N LEU A 205 6.05 10.46 9.16
CA LEU A 205 5.36 10.33 10.44
C LEU A 205 5.29 11.67 11.20
N PRO A 206 4.24 11.91 11.99
CA PRO A 206 4.12 13.11 12.82
C PRO A 206 5.35 13.40 13.69
N GLU A 207 5.96 12.37 14.27
CA GLU A 207 7.12 12.46 15.17
C GLU A 207 8.44 12.82 14.48
N TYR A 208 8.54 12.69 13.14
CA TYR A 208 9.72 13.14 12.42
C TYR A 208 9.71 14.66 12.29
N THR A 209 10.41 15.39 13.15
CA THR A 209 10.43 16.86 13.14
C THR A 209 11.58 17.44 12.31
N ASP A 210 12.77 16.87 12.44
CA ASP A 210 14.01 17.43 11.88
C ASP A 210 14.71 16.48 10.90
N LEU A 211 14.86 15.21 11.31
CA LEU A 211 15.56 14.17 10.55
C LEU A 211 14.73 12.88 10.54
N VAL A 212 14.71 12.20 9.40
CA VAL A 212 13.95 10.96 9.21
C VAL A 212 14.78 9.78 9.68
N VAL A 213 14.79 9.57 10.98
CA VAL A 213 15.47 8.45 11.64
C VAL A 213 14.53 7.82 12.64
N ALA A 214 14.65 6.50 12.82
CA ALA A 214 13.83 5.80 13.79
C ALA A 214 14.07 6.40 15.19
N GLY A 215 12.98 6.72 15.88
CA GLY A 215 13.03 7.22 17.25
C GLY A 215 13.55 6.16 18.23
N PRO A 216 13.77 6.54 19.50
CA PRO A 216 14.13 5.60 20.54
C PRO A 216 13.07 4.50 20.70
N ASP A 217 13.51 3.27 21.02
CA ASP A 217 12.66 2.09 21.23
C ASP A 217 12.86 1.47 22.62
N ASP A 218 13.01 2.31 23.63
CA ASP A 218 13.23 1.95 25.04
C ASP A 218 12.01 2.28 25.93
N GLY A 219 10.89 2.66 25.32
CA GLY A 219 9.63 2.90 26.01
C GLY A 219 8.97 1.62 26.51
N ASP A 220 8.21 1.78 27.59
CA ASP A 220 7.36 0.74 28.14
C ASP A 220 6.20 0.43 27.18
N VAL A 221 5.97 -0.86 26.95
CA VAL A 221 4.83 -1.34 26.17
C VAL A 221 3.69 -1.62 27.16
N PRO A 222 2.55 -0.90 27.08
CA PRO A 222 1.43 -1.13 27.97
C PRO A 222 0.94 -2.58 27.94
N VAL A 223 0.24 -2.99 28.99
CA VAL A 223 -0.61 -4.17 28.91
C VAL A 223 -1.86 -3.82 28.09
N SER A 224 -2.24 -4.71 27.19
CA SER A 224 -3.48 -4.62 26.39
C SER A 224 -4.70 -4.96 27.21
#